data_AF-A0A835L7Y2-F1
#
_entry.id   AF-A0A835L7Y2-F1
#
_cell.length_a   1.000
_cell.length_b   1.000
_cell.length_c   1.000
_cell.angle_alpha   90.00
_cell.angle_beta   90.00
_cell.angle_gamma   90.00
#
_symmetry.space_group_name_H-M   'P 1'
#
loop_
_entity.id
_entity.type
_entity.pdbx_description
1 polymer ?
#
loop_
_entity_poly.entity_id
_entity_poly.type
_entity_poly.pdbx_seq_one_letter_code
_entity_poly.pdbx_strand_id
1 'polypeptide(L)'
;MSRDGGSKRATRLTVATAIGIWLLAALLATPAYVGSYVRAFVVNPKTQFLVCYPYPKEWGDDYPRGIVLMRFLVYYSLPLAVIALFYILMARHLVLSTQNVPGEMQGTQRQMRARRKVAVTVLAFVLVFAACFLPSHVFMMWFYYCPSAQEDYNGWWHALRIIGFCLSFLNSCVNPIALYCTSGIFRKHFNRTSVGRESSIRLLNNGSSKL
;
A
#
# COMPACT_ATOMS: atom_id res chain seq x y z
N MET A 1 -16.28 -35.81 6.92
CA MET A 1 -16.24 -35.41 5.50
C MET A 1 -16.84 -34.01 5.36
N SER A 2 -16.08 -32.93 5.69
CA SER A 2 -16.60 -31.54 5.62
C SER A 2 -15.52 -30.45 5.49
N ARG A 3 -14.22 -30.81 5.41
CA ARG A 3 -13.10 -29.86 5.38
C ARG A 3 -12.89 -29.20 4.01
N ASP A 4 -13.31 -29.87 2.94
CA ASP A 4 -13.10 -29.44 1.56
C ASP A 4 -14.08 -28.33 1.11
N GLY A 5 -15.33 -28.39 1.59
CA GLY A 5 -16.36 -27.38 1.29
C GLY A 5 -16.07 -25.99 1.89
N GLY A 6 -15.49 -25.94 3.10
CA GLY A 6 -15.11 -24.70 3.76
C GLY A 6 -13.93 -23.99 3.10
N SER A 7 -12.91 -24.75 2.69
CA SER A 7 -11.73 -24.22 1.98
C SER A 7 -12.12 -23.66 0.61
N LYS A 8 -12.89 -24.42 -0.18
CA LYS A 8 -13.38 -23.98 -1.49
C LYS A 8 -14.29 -22.75 -1.40
N ARG A 9 -15.07 -22.60 -0.33
CA ARG A 9 -15.90 -21.39 -0.10
C ARG A 9 -15.03 -20.18 0.26
N ALA A 10 -14.03 -20.35 1.12
CA ALA A 10 -13.09 -19.28 1.48
C ALA A 10 -12.30 -18.80 0.24
N THR A 11 -11.77 -19.72 -0.57
CA THR A 11 -11.06 -19.38 -1.81
C THR A 11 -11.97 -18.65 -2.80
N ARG A 12 -13.21 -19.12 -3.01
CA ARG A 12 -14.18 -18.44 -3.88
C ARG A 12 -14.50 -17.03 -3.40
N LEU A 13 -14.64 -16.84 -2.09
CA LEU A 13 -14.86 -15.52 -1.51
C LEU A 13 -13.65 -14.60 -1.74
N THR A 14 -12.42 -15.08 -1.52
CA THR A 14 -11.21 -14.31 -1.79
C THR A 14 -11.10 -13.91 -3.27
N VAL A 15 -11.38 -14.84 -4.19
CA VAL A 15 -11.37 -14.55 -5.64
C VAL A 15 -12.45 -13.53 -6.00
N ALA A 16 -13.67 -13.69 -5.49
CA ALA A 16 -14.75 -12.73 -5.73
C ALA A 16 -14.40 -11.34 -5.19
N THR A 17 -13.81 -11.25 -3.99
CA THR A 17 -13.33 -9.97 -3.45
C THR A 17 -12.24 -9.35 -4.31
N ALA A 18 -11.29 -10.14 -4.81
CA ALA A 18 -10.24 -9.64 -5.69
C ALA A 18 -10.81 -9.09 -7.01
N ILE A 19 -11.74 -9.82 -7.64
CA ILE A 19 -12.44 -9.36 -8.85
C ILE A 19 -13.19 -8.07 -8.57
N GLY A 20 -13.92 -7.99 -7.45
CA GLY A 20 -14.62 -6.78 -7.04
C GLY A 20 -13.68 -5.58 -6.85
N ILE A 21 -12.51 -5.79 -6.23
CA ILE A 21 -11.49 -4.75 -6.07
C ILE A 21 -10.99 -4.26 -7.44
N TRP A 22 -10.70 -5.16 -8.37
CA TRP A 22 -10.24 -4.79 -9.71
C TRP A 22 -11.29 -4.02 -10.51
N LEU A 23 -12.55 -4.46 -10.49
CA LEU A 23 -13.65 -3.77 -11.16
C LEU A 23 -13.88 -2.38 -10.57
N LEU A 24 -13.89 -2.27 -9.24
CA LEU A 24 -14.02 -0.98 -8.56
C LEU A 24 -12.83 -0.07 -8.87
N ALA A 25 -11.61 -0.58 -8.86
CA ALA A 25 -10.42 0.20 -9.21
C ALA A 25 -10.47 0.73 -10.65
N ALA A 26 -10.89 -0.11 -11.61
CA ALA A 26 -11.07 0.30 -13.00
C ALA A 26 -12.14 1.40 -13.14
N LEU A 27 -13.27 1.24 -12.46
CA LEU A 27 -14.34 2.24 -12.43
C LEU A 27 -13.84 3.58 -11.87
N LEU A 28 -13.14 3.55 -10.74
CA LEU A 28 -12.59 4.76 -10.10
C LEU A 28 -11.45 5.41 -10.91
N ALA A 29 -10.72 4.64 -11.72
CA ALA A 29 -9.68 5.16 -12.61
C ALA A 29 -10.23 5.79 -13.89
N THR A 30 -11.48 5.48 -14.27
CA THR A 30 -12.09 5.91 -15.54
C THR A 30 -12.14 7.43 -15.70
N PRO A 31 -12.54 8.25 -14.71
CA PRO A 31 -12.57 9.70 -14.86
C PRO A 31 -11.18 10.31 -15.11
N ALA A 32 -10.15 9.76 -14.46
CA ALA A 32 -8.78 10.19 -14.68
C ALA A 32 -8.28 9.78 -16.07
N TYR A 33 -8.64 8.60 -16.56
CA TYR A 33 -8.27 8.13 -17.90
C TYR A 33 -8.91 8.99 -19.00
N VAL A 34 -10.22 9.22 -18.92
CA VAL A 34 -10.98 9.99 -19.94
C VAL A 34 -10.67 11.49 -19.87
N GLY A 35 -10.53 12.05 -18.67
CA GLY A 35 -10.27 13.48 -18.45
C GLY A 35 -8.81 13.88 -18.53
N SER A 36 -7.87 12.97 -18.82
CA SER A 36 -6.45 13.30 -18.92
C SER A 36 -6.13 14.03 -20.21
N TYR A 37 -5.46 15.17 -20.09
CA TYR A 37 -4.97 15.96 -21.22
C TYR A 37 -3.56 16.48 -20.94
N VAL A 38 -2.84 16.89 -21.99
CA VAL A 38 -1.50 17.47 -21.83
C VAL A 38 -1.65 18.96 -21.53
N ARG A 39 -1.19 19.38 -20.35
CA ARG A 39 -1.17 20.78 -19.91
C ARG A 39 0.26 21.31 -19.86
N ALA A 40 0.49 22.47 -20.46
CA ALA A 40 1.72 23.23 -20.28
C ALA A 40 1.62 24.10 -19.03
N PHE A 41 2.63 23.99 -18.15
CA PHE A 41 2.82 24.89 -17.02
C PHE A 41 3.97 25.84 -17.33
N VAL A 42 3.68 27.14 -17.32
CA VAL A 42 4.65 28.21 -17.56
C VAL A 42 5.18 28.66 -16.19
N VAL A 43 6.47 28.41 -15.94
CA VAL A 43 7.14 28.88 -14.70
C VAL A 43 7.75 30.25 -14.93
N ASN A 44 8.41 30.40 -16.08
CA ASN A 44 9.06 31.62 -16.52
C ASN A 44 8.79 31.80 -18.03
N PRO A 45 8.95 32.99 -18.60
CA PRO A 45 8.74 33.24 -20.03
C PRO A 45 9.58 32.34 -20.96
N LYS A 46 10.68 31.79 -20.45
CA LYS A 46 11.60 30.89 -21.18
C LYS A 46 11.46 29.41 -20.80
N THR A 47 10.70 29.08 -19.75
CA THR A 47 10.65 27.72 -19.20
C THR A 47 9.20 27.28 -19.04
N GLN A 48 8.79 26.38 -19.93
CA GLN A 48 7.52 25.65 -19.85
C GLN A 48 7.79 24.16 -19.69
N PHE A 49 6.94 23.46 -18.94
CA PHE A 49 6.97 22.01 -18.83
C PHE A 49 5.59 21.43 -19.12
N LEU A 50 5.55 20.35 -19.90
CA LEU A 50 4.31 19.65 -20.25
C LEU A 50 4.06 18.52 -19.25
N VAL A 51 2.83 18.41 -18.75
CA VAL A 51 2.41 17.37 -17.81
C VAL A 51 1.08 16.78 -18.26
N CYS A 52 0.96 15.45 -18.16
CA CYS A 52 -0.34 14.79 -18.25
C CYS A 52 -1.17 15.14 -17.02
N TYR A 53 -2.24 15.91 -17.21
CA TYR A 53 -3.04 16.51 -16.16
C TYR A 53 -4.46 15.90 -16.15
N PRO A 54 -4.88 15.24 -15.06
CA PRO A 54 -6.11 14.43 -15.03
C PRO A 54 -7.37 15.23 -14.63
N TYR A 55 -7.34 16.56 -14.73
CA TYR A 55 -8.42 17.44 -14.26
C TYR A 55 -8.85 18.42 -15.36
N PRO A 56 -9.74 18.00 -16.28
CA PRO A 56 -10.16 18.83 -17.41
C PRO A 56 -10.96 20.03 -16.90
N LYS A 57 -10.70 21.22 -17.47
CA LYS A 57 -11.38 22.47 -17.07
C LYS A 57 -12.89 22.43 -17.36
N GLU A 58 -13.31 21.65 -18.35
CA GLU A 58 -14.71 21.53 -18.77
C GLU A 58 -15.62 20.92 -17.69
N TRP A 59 -15.05 20.22 -16.71
CA TRP A 59 -15.83 19.55 -15.64
C TRP A 59 -16.03 20.43 -14.40
N GLY A 60 -15.64 21.70 -14.48
CA GLY A 60 -15.84 22.71 -13.44
C GLY A 60 -14.62 22.89 -12.52
N ASP A 61 -14.49 24.09 -11.95
CA ASP A 61 -13.33 24.48 -11.15
C ASP A 61 -13.24 23.76 -9.80
N ASP A 62 -14.35 23.22 -9.28
CA ASP A 62 -14.40 22.46 -8.02
C ASP A 62 -14.12 20.96 -8.20
N TYR A 63 -14.16 20.43 -9.43
CA TYR A 63 -13.88 19.02 -9.72
C TYR A 63 -12.51 18.55 -9.22
N PRO A 64 -11.39 19.30 -9.42
CA PRO A 64 -10.08 18.90 -8.91
C PRO A 64 -10.06 18.76 -7.38
N ARG A 65 -10.71 19.68 -6.65
CA ARG A 65 -10.81 19.63 -5.18
C ARG A 65 -11.56 18.39 -4.73
N GLY A 66 -12.72 18.13 -5.34
CA GLY A 66 -13.54 16.95 -5.06
C GLY A 66 -12.80 15.63 -5.27
N ILE A 67 -12.10 15.48 -6.40
CA ILE A 67 -11.33 14.26 -6.69
C ILE A 67 -10.11 14.11 -5.76
N VAL A 68 -9.40 15.19 -5.46
CA VAL A 68 -8.25 15.14 -4.54
C VAL A 68 -8.70 14.72 -3.15
N LEU A 69 -9.80 15.27 -2.65
CA LEU A 69 -10.39 14.88 -1.37
C LEU A 69 -10.89 13.44 -1.38
N MET A 70 -11.63 13.04 -2.43
CA MET A 70 -12.09 11.67 -2.59
C MET A 70 -10.92 10.69 -2.58
N ARG A 71 -9.83 10.99 -3.30
CA ARG A 71 -8.63 10.16 -3.31
C ARG A 71 -7.98 10.07 -1.94
N PHE A 72 -7.89 11.18 -1.22
CA PHE A 72 -7.39 11.18 0.16
C PHE A 72 -8.27 10.31 1.07
N LEU A 73 -9.58 10.49 1.06
CA LEU A 73 -10.48 9.75 1.94
C LEU A 73 -10.52 8.25 1.61
N VAL A 74 -10.64 7.90 0.33
CA VAL A 74 -10.86 6.52 -0.12
C VAL A 74 -9.56 5.73 -0.18
N TYR A 75 -8.48 6.30 -0.72
CA TYR A 75 -7.22 5.57 -0.90
C TYR A 75 -6.25 5.70 0.27
N TYR A 76 -6.37 6.75 1.09
CA TYR A 76 -5.46 6.98 2.22
C TYR A 76 -6.15 6.80 3.57
N SER A 77 -7.21 7.54 3.87
CA SER A 77 -7.84 7.55 5.20
C SER A 77 -8.60 6.25 5.50
N LEU A 78 -9.37 5.72 4.56
CA LEU A 78 -10.20 4.53 4.76
C LEU A 78 -9.36 3.28 5.11
N PRO A 79 -8.28 2.92 4.36
CA PRO A 79 -7.41 1.80 4.73
C PRO A 79 -6.82 1.96 6.14
N LEU A 80 -6.39 3.16 6.52
CA LEU A 80 -5.82 3.44 7.84
C LEU A 80 -6.86 3.29 8.95
N ALA A 81 -8.06 3.83 8.76
CA ALA A 81 -9.15 3.73 9.72
C ALA A 81 -9.59 2.28 9.96
N VAL A 82 -9.73 1.49 8.89
CA VAL A 82 -10.09 0.06 8.98
C VAL A 82 -9.05 -0.71 9.80
N ILE A 83 -7.76 -0.42 9.63
CA ILE A 83 -6.69 -1.14 10.33
C ILE A 83 -6.57 -0.69 11.79
N ALA A 84 -6.69 0.62 12.04
CA ALA A 84 -6.75 1.14 13.40
C ALA A 84 -7.90 0.47 14.16
N LEU A 85 -9.08 0.37 13.55
CA LEU A 85 -10.23 -0.33 14.12
C LEU A 85 -9.91 -1.81 14.40
N PHE A 86 -9.37 -2.55 13.42
CA PHE A 86 -9.01 -3.95 13.64
C PHE A 86 -7.99 -4.14 14.75
N TYR A 87 -7.01 -3.24 14.88
CA TYR A 87 -6.01 -3.30 15.93
C TYR A 87 -6.61 -3.00 17.31
N ILE A 88 -7.49 -2.00 17.42
CA ILE A 88 -8.24 -1.69 18.65
C ILE A 88 -9.09 -2.90 19.06
N LEU A 89 -9.84 -3.50 18.13
CA LEU A 89 -10.65 -4.69 18.39
C LEU A 89 -9.79 -5.88 18.84
N MET A 90 -8.65 -6.11 18.20
CA MET A 90 -7.72 -7.16 18.58
C MET A 90 -7.13 -6.93 19.98
N ALA A 91 -6.75 -5.69 20.31
CA ALA A 91 -6.24 -5.33 21.62
C ALA A 91 -7.32 -5.55 22.71
N ARG A 92 -8.56 -5.12 22.45
CA ARG A 92 -9.70 -5.36 23.36
C ARG A 92 -9.95 -6.84 23.56
N HIS A 93 -9.97 -7.64 22.49
CA HIS A 93 -10.14 -9.09 22.59
C HIS A 93 -9.02 -9.74 23.41
N LEU A 94 -7.77 -9.28 23.26
CA LEU A 94 -6.64 -9.82 24.03
C LEU A 94 -6.77 -9.52 25.53
N VAL A 95 -7.15 -8.29 25.89
CA VAL A 95 -7.36 -7.89 27.29
C VAL A 95 -8.51 -8.66 27.92
N LEU A 96 -9.65 -8.74 27.23
CA LEU A 96 -10.84 -9.47 27.70
C LEU A 96 -10.60 -10.98 27.82
N SER A 97 -9.82 -11.56 26.90
CA SER A 97 -9.44 -12.98 26.93
C SER A 97 -8.45 -13.31 28.07
N THR A 98 -7.69 -12.31 28.54
CA THR A 98 -6.76 -12.50 29.67
C THR A 98 -7.47 -12.40 31.02
N GLN A 99 -8.56 -11.63 31.12
CA GLN A 99 -9.37 -11.52 32.33
C GLN A 99 -10.34 -12.69 32.56
N ASN A 100 -10.77 -13.40 31.53
CA ASN A 100 -11.84 -14.41 31.62
C ASN A 100 -11.38 -15.88 31.68
N VAL A 101 -10.08 -16.17 31.86
CA VAL A 101 -9.60 -17.57 31.70
C VAL A 101 -8.56 -18.00 32.75
N PRO A 102 -8.97 -18.77 33.76
CA PRO A 102 -8.17 -19.83 34.34
C PRO A 102 -8.36 -21.10 33.48
N GLY A 103 -7.40 -21.39 32.58
CA GLY A 103 -7.24 -22.75 32.02
C GLY A 103 -7.55 -23.04 30.53
N GLU A 104 -7.66 -22.06 29.62
CA GLU A 104 -7.91 -22.41 28.19
C GLU A 104 -6.71 -23.09 27.49
N MET A 105 -7.08 -24.11 26.73
CA MET A 105 -6.25 -25.03 25.95
C MET A 105 -5.14 -24.33 25.16
N GLN A 106 -3.89 -24.81 25.29
CA GLN A 106 -2.70 -24.31 24.58
C GLN A 106 -2.90 -24.07 23.06
N GLY A 107 -3.84 -24.76 22.43
CA GLY A 107 -4.22 -24.60 21.02
C GLY A 107 -4.79 -23.21 20.68
N THR A 108 -5.69 -22.67 21.50
CA THR A 108 -6.33 -21.35 21.29
C THR A 108 -5.29 -20.23 21.40
N GLN A 109 -4.43 -20.30 22.42
CA GLN A 109 -3.30 -19.38 22.62
C GLN A 109 -2.33 -19.37 21.42
N ARG A 110 -2.01 -20.55 20.87
CA ARG A 110 -1.14 -20.64 19.68
C ARG A 110 -1.80 -20.03 18.44
N GLN A 111 -3.10 -20.24 18.24
CA GLN A 111 -3.85 -19.66 17.12
C GLN A 111 -3.95 -18.13 17.24
N MET A 112 -4.19 -17.60 18.45
CA MET A 112 -4.22 -16.16 18.71
C MET A 112 -2.87 -15.50 18.47
N ARG A 113 -1.76 -16.11 18.92
CA ARG A 113 -0.40 -15.63 18.63
C ARG A 113 -0.11 -15.57 17.14
N ALA A 114 -0.55 -16.57 16.37
CA ALA A 114 -0.40 -16.58 14.91
C ALA A 114 -1.21 -15.45 14.25
N ARG A 115 -2.48 -15.25 14.64
CA ARG A 115 -3.32 -14.15 14.14
C ARG A 115 -2.74 -12.78 14.47
N ARG A 116 -2.23 -12.60 15.70
CA ARG A 116 -1.55 -11.37 16.12
C ARG A 116 -0.33 -11.08 15.24
N LYS A 117 0.49 -12.10 14.98
CA LYS A 117 1.67 -11.95 14.11
C LYS A 117 1.27 -11.46 12.72
N VAL A 118 0.24 -12.06 12.12
CA VAL A 118 -0.29 -11.61 10.82
C VAL A 118 -0.80 -10.18 10.89
N ALA A 119 -1.58 -9.82 11.91
CA ALA A 119 -2.12 -8.47 12.07
C ALA A 119 -1.02 -7.41 12.26
N VAL A 120 0.01 -7.70 13.08
CA VAL A 120 1.17 -6.80 13.26
C VAL A 120 1.95 -6.63 11.96
N THR A 121 2.11 -7.71 11.19
CA THR A 121 2.73 -7.65 9.87
C THR A 121 1.92 -6.79 8.88
N VAL A 122 0.58 -6.95 8.84
CA VAL A 122 -0.31 -6.11 8.03
C VAL A 122 -0.22 -4.64 8.46
N LEU A 123 -0.21 -4.37 9.78
CA LEU A 123 -0.06 -3.02 10.32
C LEU A 123 1.25 -2.38 9.86
N ALA A 124 2.38 -3.09 9.93
CA ALA A 124 3.66 -2.59 9.46
C ALA A 124 3.62 -2.17 7.99
N PHE A 125 3.00 -2.98 7.11
CA PHE A 125 2.88 -2.61 5.70
C PHE A 125 2.03 -1.38 5.46
N VAL A 126 0.95 -1.22 6.22
CA VAL A 126 0.09 -0.06 6.03
C VAL A 126 0.68 1.21 6.64
N LEU A 127 1.50 1.11 7.68
CA LEU A 127 2.30 2.24 8.14
C LEU A 127 3.34 2.67 7.09
N VAL A 128 3.98 1.71 6.41
CA VAL A 128 4.90 2.01 5.30
C VAL A 128 4.13 2.67 4.14
N PHE A 129 3.00 2.10 3.74
CA PHE A 129 2.10 2.72 2.76
C PHE A 129 1.74 4.15 3.16
N ALA A 130 1.30 4.36 4.41
CA ALA A 130 0.94 5.68 4.91
C ALA A 130 2.11 6.67 4.82
N ALA A 131 3.31 6.26 5.21
CA ALA A 131 4.51 7.10 5.13
C ALA A 131 4.90 7.41 3.69
N CYS A 132 4.77 6.45 2.77
CA CYS A 132 5.11 6.63 1.35
C CYS A 132 4.14 7.57 0.63
N PHE A 133 2.84 7.50 0.93
CA PHE A 133 1.81 8.29 0.24
C PHE A 133 1.52 9.64 0.91
N LEU A 134 1.85 9.82 2.20
CA LEU A 134 1.58 11.05 2.94
C LEU A 134 2.11 12.31 2.24
N PRO A 135 3.38 12.39 1.77
CA PRO A 135 3.90 13.63 1.18
C PRO A 135 3.16 14.01 -0.11
N SER A 136 2.75 13.02 -0.90
CA SER A 136 1.98 13.22 -2.13
C SER A 136 0.58 13.76 -1.83
N HIS A 137 -0.13 13.17 -0.86
CA HIS A 137 -1.46 13.63 -0.46
C HIS A 137 -1.43 15.01 0.22
N VAL A 138 -0.43 15.28 1.07
CA VAL A 138 -0.24 16.60 1.71
C VAL A 138 -0.01 17.67 0.65
N PHE A 139 0.88 17.40 -0.31
CA PHE A 139 1.13 18.32 -1.43
C PHE A 139 -0.15 18.59 -2.24
N MET A 140 -0.88 17.55 -2.62
CA MET A 140 -2.11 17.69 -3.41
C MET A 140 -3.19 18.46 -2.63
N MET A 141 -3.40 18.16 -1.35
CA MET A 141 -4.37 18.89 -0.53
C MET A 141 -4.00 20.36 -0.42
N TRP A 142 -2.74 20.67 -0.10
CA TRP A 142 -2.28 22.06 -0.02
C TRP A 142 -2.46 22.80 -1.37
N PHE A 143 -2.06 22.18 -2.48
CA PHE A 143 -2.08 22.82 -3.80
C PHE A 143 -3.50 23.16 -4.30
N TYR A 144 -4.52 22.37 -3.96
CA TYR A 144 -5.90 22.61 -4.44
C TYR A 144 -6.82 23.31 -3.43
N TYR A 145 -6.50 23.25 -2.14
CA TYR A 145 -7.30 23.88 -1.09
C TYR A 145 -6.74 25.23 -0.62
N CYS A 146 -5.45 25.51 -0.80
CA CYS A 146 -4.87 26.80 -0.43
C CYS A 146 -4.94 27.78 -1.62
N PRO A 147 -5.68 28.90 -1.53
CA PRO A 147 -5.80 29.86 -2.63
C PRO A 147 -4.46 30.49 -3.03
N SER A 148 -3.55 30.68 -2.07
CA SER A 148 -2.22 31.24 -2.27
C SER A 148 -1.18 30.21 -2.73
N ALA A 149 -1.55 28.95 -2.97
CA ALA A 149 -0.60 27.87 -3.28
C ALA A 149 0.31 28.15 -4.48
N GLN A 150 -0.14 28.93 -5.46
CA GLN A 150 0.68 29.31 -6.62
C GLN A 150 1.75 30.35 -6.27
N GLU A 151 1.41 31.30 -5.39
CA GLU A 151 2.30 32.37 -4.95
C GLU A 151 3.31 31.87 -3.90
N ASP A 152 2.84 30.99 -3.01
CA ASP A 152 3.64 30.38 -1.94
C ASP A 152 4.49 29.19 -2.43
N TYR A 153 4.41 28.86 -3.73
CA TYR A 153 5.17 27.75 -4.31
C TYR A 153 6.67 28.04 -4.29
N ASN A 154 7.38 27.37 -3.39
CA ASN A 154 8.82 27.55 -3.18
C ASN A 154 9.59 26.22 -3.33
N GLY A 155 10.90 26.27 -3.13
CA GLY A 155 11.77 25.09 -3.22
C GLY A 155 11.41 23.96 -2.26
N TRP A 156 10.84 24.28 -1.10
CA TRP A 156 10.36 23.28 -0.14
C TRP A 156 9.17 22.50 -0.68
N TRP A 157 8.14 23.18 -1.20
CA TRP A 157 6.99 22.55 -1.83
C TRP A 157 7.37 21.77 -3.09
N HIS A 158 8.37 22.26 -3.83
CA HIS A 158 8.94 21.54 -4.97
C HIS A 158 9.63 20.23 -4.53
N ALA A 159 10.46 20.28 -3.49
CA ALA A 159 11.11 19.09 -2.93
C ALA A 159 10.08 18.09 -2.38
N LEU A 160 9.06 18.57 -1.65
CA LEU A 160 7.99 17.72 -1.12
C LEU A 160 7.23 16.98 -2.25
N ARG A 161 6.95 17.67 -3.36
CA ARG A 161 6.33 17.08 -4.55
C ARG A 161 7.20 15.97 -5.15
N ILE A 162 8.51 16.21 -5.31
CA ILE A 162 9.44 15.22 -5.88
C ILE A 162 9.57 14.02 -4.94
N ILE A 163 9.78 14.26 -3.64
CA ILE A 163 9.90 13.22 -2.62
C ILE A 163 8.63 12.38 -2.56
N GLY A 164 7.46 13.01 -2.54
CA GLY A 164 6.18 12.32 -2.55
C GLY A 164 5.96 11.47 -3.81
N PHE A 165 6.39 11.97 -4.97
CA PHE A 165 6.37 11.20 -6.21
C PHE A 165 7.28 9.96 -6.09
N CYS A 166 8.55 10.12 -5.72
CA CYS A 166 9.49 9.02 -5.56
C CYS A 166 9.03 7.97 -4.53
N LEU A 167 8.55 8.42 -3.37
CA LEU A 167 8.05 7.53 -2.31
C LEU A 167 6.83 6.72 -2.76
N SER A 168 5.95 7.30 -3.57
CA SER A 168 4.80 6.59 -4.12
C SER A 168 5.23 5.40 -5.00
N PHE A 169 6.33 5.52 -5.75
CA PHE A 169 6.88 4.39 -6.52
C PHE A 169 7.59 3.36 -5.64
N LEU A 170 8.30 3.81 -4.59
CA LEU A 170 8.97 2.91 -3.64
C LEU A 170 8.00 1.98 -2.92
N ASN A 171 6.72 2.35 -2.77
CA ASN A 171 5.69 1.45 -2.25
C ASN A 171 5.62 0.12 -3.02
N SER A 172 5.87 0.11 -4.33
CA SER A 172 5.88 -1.12 -5.13
C SER A 172 7.01 -2.08 -4.73
N CYS A 173 8.14 -1.54 -4.28
CA CYS A 173 9.29 -2.31 -3.79
C CYS A 173 9.03 -2.98 -2.42
N VAL A 174 7.99 -2.56 -1.71
CA VAL A 174 7.57 -3.15 -0.43
C VAL A 174 6.81 -4.47 -0.66
N ASN A 175 6.20 -4.66 -1.84
CA ASN A 175 5.38 -5.84 -2.14
C ASN A 175 6.14 -7.18 -2.02
N PRO A 176 7.38 -7.36 -2.55
CA PRO A 176 8.16 -8.59 -2.35
C PRO A 176 8.46 -8.87 -0.87
N ILE A 177 8.76 -7.83 -0.08
CA ILE A 177 8.98 -7.94 1.37
C ILE A 177 7.68 -8.37 2.06
N ALA A 178 6.54 -7.82 1.62
CA ALA A 178 5.24 -8.18 2.14
C ALA A 178 4.89 -9.65 1.90
N LEU A 179 5.14 -10.13 0.69
CA LEU A 179 4.96 -11.54 0.34
C LEU A 179 5.91 -12.44 1.14
N TYR A 180 7.16 -12.03 1.36
CA TYR A 180 8.11 -12.78 2.17
C TYR A 180 7.69 -12.91 3.65
N CYS A 181 7.16 -11.85 4.24
CA CYS A 181 6.74 -11.85 5.65
C CYS A 181 5.41 -12.58 5.88
N THR A 182 4.48 -12.53 4.92
CA THR A 182 3.12 -13.07 5.06
C THR A 182 2.98 -14.50 4.52
N SER A 183 3.70 -14.87 3.46
CA SER A 183 3.62 -16.19 2.83
C SER A 183 4.77 -17.09 3.25
N GLY A 184 4.45 -18.11 4.05
CA GLY A 184 5.42 -19.15 4.42
C GLY A 184 5.96 -19.93 3.22
N ILE A 185 5.17 -20.06 2.14
CA ILE A 185 5.59 -20.71 0.90
C ILE A 185 6.57 -19.84 0.13
N PHE A 186 6.30 -18.53 0.02
CA PHE A 186 7.20 -17.58 -0.64
C PHE A 186 8.54 -17.50 0.10
N ARG A 187 8.52 -17.40 1.43
CA ARG A 187 9.72 -17.45 2.26
C ARG A 187 10.53 -18.74 2.06
N LYS A 188 9.87 -19.89 1.98
CA LYS A 188 10.54 -21.18 1.77
C LYS A 188 11.21 -21.26 0.38
N HIS A 189 10.53 -20.76 -0.66
CA HIS A 189 11.11 -20.68 -2.00
C HIS A 189 12.31 -19.72 -2.03
N PHE A 190 12.14 -18.51 -1.51
CA PHE A 190 13.19 -17.50 -1.49
C PHE A 190 14.43 -17.98 -0.74
N ASN A 191 14.26 -18.60 0.43
CA ASN A 191 15.39 -19.15 1.18
C ASN A 191 16.06 -20.32 0.46
N ARG A 192 15.29 -21.17 -0.25
CA ARG A 192 15.86 -22.28 -1.03
C ARG A 192 16.68 -21.79 -2.22
N THR A 193 16.22 -20.74 -2.92
CA THR A 193 16.97 -20.13 -4.03
C THR A 193 18.22 -19.41 -3.55
N SER A 194 18.16 -18.70 -2.41
CA SER A 194 19.32 -18.01 -1.84
C SER A 194 20.39 -18.98 -1.37
N VAL A 195 20.01 -20.04 -0.63
CA VAL A 195 20.93 -21.09 -0.17
C VAL A 195 21.46 -21.92 -1.33
N GLY A 196 20.63 -22.24 -2.33
CA GLY A 196 21.05 -22.92 -3.55
C GLY A 196 22.10 -22.12 -4.32
N ARG A 197 21.91 -20.80 -4.46
CA ARG A 197 22.87 -19.91 -5.12
C ARG A 197 24.18 -19.80 -4.35
N GLU A 198 24.12 -19.73 -3.03
CA GLU A 198 25.32 -19.68 -2.18
C GLU A 198 26.12 -20.99 -2.21
N SER A 199 25.42 -22.12 -2.28
CA SER A 199 26.03 -23.45 -2.44
C SER A 199 26.73 -23.61 -3.79
N SER A 200 26.09 -23.16 -4.88
CA SER A 200 26.69 -23.16 -6.22
C SER A 200 27.91 -22.23 -6.33
N ILE A 201 27.87 -21.05 -5.73
CA ILE A 201 29.03 -20.13 -5.70
C ILE A 201 30.19 -20.72 -4.91
N ARG A 202 29.93 -21.37 -3.77
CA ARG A 202 30.97 -22.07 -2.99
C ARG A 202 31.59 -23.23 -3.77
N LEU A 203 30.79 -23.98 -4.54
CA LEU A 203 31.28 -25.06 -5.40
C LEU A 203 32.13 -24.54 -6.57
N LEU A 204 31.74 -23.43 -7.19
CA LEU A 204 32.54 -22.78 -8.23
C LEU A 204 33.87 -22.25 -7.68
N ASN A 205 33.86 -21.60 -6.50
CA ASN A 205 35.09 -21.11 -5.87
C ASN A 205 36.03 -22.23 -5.39
N ASN A 206 35.49 -23.35 -4.86
CA ASN A 206 36.30 -24.53 -4.51
C ASN A 206 36.80 -25.31 -5.73
N GLY A 207 36.12 -25.20 -6.88
CA GLY A 207 36.56 -25.76 -8.15
C GLY A 207 37.71 -24.98 -8.77
N SER A 208 37.70 -23.64 -8.64
CA SER A 208 38.78 -22.77 -9.14
C SER A 208 40.04 -22.76 -8.29
N SER A 209 40.03 -23.23 -7.03
CA SER A 209 41.24 -23.34 -6.20
C SER A 209 42.04 -24.63 -6.39
N LYS A 210 41.63 -25.48 -7.34
CA LYS A 210 42.28 -26.77 -7.67
C LYS A 210 42.86 -26.82 -9.11
N LEU A 211 42.97 -25.67 -9.76
CA LEU A 211 43.70 -25.44 -11.01
C LEU A 211 44.82 -24.43 -10.72
#